data_AF-A0A1L4BYY2-F1
#
_entry.id   AF-A0A1L4BYY2-F1
#
_cell.length_a   1.000
_cell.length_b   1.000
_cell.length_c   1.000
_cell.angle_alpha   90.00
_cell.angle_beta   90.00
_cell.angle_gamma   90.00
#
_symmetry.space_group_name_H-M   'P 1'
#
loop_
_entity.id
_entity.type
_entity.pdbx_description
1 polymer ?
#
loop_
_entity_poly.entity_id
_entity_poly.type
_entity_poly.pdbx_seq_one_letter_code
_entity_poly.pdbx_strand_id
1 'polypeptide(L)' 'MSEGNRKVLMECAKSEWHRMIYNGMTWKAAREEIEKDYEFTDEEKIKFRWWLVGVMESYQEAGAM' A
#
# COMPACT_ATOMS: atom_id res chain seq x y z
N MET A 1 -10.83 7.67 -16.49
CA MET A 1 -10.20 6.34 -16.30
C MET A 1 -11.29 5.29 -16.20
N SER A 2 -11.14 4.12 -16.82
CA SER A 2 -12.04 2.98 -16.62
C SER A 2 -11.77 2.30 -15.28
N GLU A 3 -12.74 1.53 -14.77
CA GLU A 3 -12.60 0.76 -13.52
C GLU A 3 -11.41 -0.22 -13.56
N GLY A 4 -11.19 -0.86 -14.70
CA GLY A 4 -10.04 -1.75 -14.91
C GLY A 4 -8.70 -1.05 -14.72
N ASN A 5 -8.57 0.20 -15.18
CA ASN A 5 -7.35 0.98 -15.01
C ASN A 5 -7.10 1.36 -13.55
N ARG A 6 -8.16 1.56 -12.73
CA ARG A 6 -8.02 1.84 -11.29
C ARG A 6 -7.58 0.62 -10.49
N LYS A 7 -8.05 -0.58 -10.83
CA LYS A 7 -7.58 -1.82 -10.22
C LYS A 7 -6.09 -2.05 -10.47
N VAL A 8 -5.64 -1.85 -11.71
CA VAL A 8 -4.21 -1.97 -12.06
C VAL A 8 -3.36 -0.96 -11.29
N LEU A 9 -3.82 0.30 -11.16
CA LEU A 9 -3.14 1.32 -10.36
C LEU A 9 -2.96 0.90 -8.90
N MET A 10 -4.00 0.31 -8.28
CA MET A 10 -3.93 -0.16 -6.90
C MET A 10 -2.90 -1.29 -6.73
N GLU A 11 -2.83 -2.25 -7.65
CA GLU A 11 -1.84 -3.33 -7.60
C GLU A 11 -0.40 -2.83 -7.82
N CYS A 12 -0.22 -1.86 -8.71
CA CYS A 12 1.07 -1.19 -8.88
C CYS A 12 1.50 -0.48 -7.60
N ALA A 13 0.60 0.27 -6.96
CA ALA A 13 0.87 0.97 -5.71
C ALA A 13 1.29 0.02 -4.57
N LYS A 14 0.62 -1.14 -4.42
CA LYS A 14 1.01 -2.16 -3.44
C LYS A 14 2.40 -2.73 -3.70
N SER A 15 2.72 -3.00 -4.96
CA SER A 15 4.02 -3.54 -5.36
C SER A 15 5.14 -2.54 -5.09
N GLU A 16 4.90 -1.27 -5.42
CA GLU A 16 5.83 -0.17 -5.19
C GLU A 16 6.02 0.10 -3.70
N TRP A 17 4.95 0.05 -2.91
CA TRP A 17 5.02 0.15 -1.46
C TRP A 17 5.94 -0.92 -0.87
N HIS A 18 5.80 -2.20 -1.26
CA HIS A 18 6.70 -3.27 -0.81
C HIS A 18 8.16 -2.99 -1.18
N ARG A 19 8.41 -2.50 -2.39
CA ARG A 19 9.75 -2.11 -2.85
C ARG A 19 10.36 -1.03 -1.95
N MET A 20 9.58 -0.02 -1.57
CA MET A 20 10.02 1.06 -0.69
C MET A 20 10.39 0.54 0.71
N ILE A 21 9.55 -0.32 1.30
CA ILE A 21 9.83 -0.94 2.61
C ILE A 21 11.08 -1.81 2.56
N TYR A 22 11.22 -2.63 1.52
CA TYR A 22 12.40 -3.48 1.32
C TYR A 22 13.69 -2.65 1.22
N ASN A 23 13.61 -1.45 0.64
CA ASN A 23 14.72 -0.50 0.56
C ASN A 23 14.96 0.30 1.87
N GLY A 24 14.31 -0.09 2.97
CA GLY A 24 14.53 0.51 4.29
C GLY A 24 13.65 1.73 4.59
N MET A 25 12.67 2.05 3.75
CA MET A 25 11.71 3.10 4.07
C MET A 25 10.78 2.64 5.20
N THR A 26 10.40 3.56 6.08
CA THR A 26 9.39 3.26 7.11
C THR A 26 8.01 3.07 6.48
N TRP A 27 7.17 2.25 7.13
CA TRP A 27 5.80 1.97 6.70
C TRP A 27 4.98 3.24 6.49
N LYS A 28 5.13 4.21 7.40
CA LYS A 28 4.47 5.51 7.33
C LYS A 28 4.92 6.32 6.11
N ALA A 29 6.23 6.44 5.91
CA ALA A 29 6.77 7.23 4.81
C ALA A 29 6.42 6.63 3.44
N ALA A 30 6.51 5.30 3.28
CA ALA A 30 6.13 4.63 2.04
C ALA A 30 4.64 4.78 1.74
N ARG A 31 3.77 4.72 2.76
CA ARG A 31 2.33 4.98 2.59
C ARG A 31 2.09 6.41 2.09
N GLU A 32 2.75 7.40 2.70
CA GLU A 32 2.58 8.82 2.35
C GLU A 32 3.05 9.14 0.94
N GLU A 33 4.18 8.57 0.50
CA GLU A 33 4.65 8.69 -0.89
C GLU A 33 3.68 8.03 -1.88
N ILE A 34 3.20 6.81 -1.60
CA ILE A 34 2.23 6.14 -2.49
C ILE A 34 0.92 6.92 -2.60
N GLU A 35 0.36 7.42 -1.48
CA GLU A 35 -0.88 8.20 -1.50
C GLU A 35 -0.75 9.51 -2.29
N LYS A 36 0.47 10.05 -2.38
CA LYS A 36 0.81 11.26 -3.13
C LYS A 36 1.05 10.94 -4.61
N ASP A 37 1.88 9.95 -4.93
CA ASP A 37 2.32 9.64 -6.30
C ASP A 37 1.20 9.06 -7.16
N TYR A 38 0.29 8.29 -6.56
CA TYR A 38 -0.80 7.62 -7.28
C TYR A 38 -2.11 8.42 -7.32
N GLU A 39 -2.12 9.63 -6.73
CA GLU A 39 -3.27 10.54 -6.69
C GLU A 39 -4.58 9.82 -6.33
N PHE A 40 -4.54 9.03 -5.26
CA PHE A 40 -5.71 8.28 -4.82
C PHE A 40 -6.85 9.20 -4.37
N THR A 41 -8.08 8.81 -4.72
CA THR A 41 -9.26 9.37 -4.09
C THR A 41 -9.32 8.95 -2.62
N ASP A 42 -10.13 9.61 -1.82
CA ASP A 42 -10.24 9.26 -0.39
C ASP A 42 -10.74 7.82 -0.17
N GLU A 43 -11.62 7.32 -1.04
CA GLU A 43 -12.09 5.93 -0.99
C GLU A 43 -10.94 4.94 -1.25
N GLU A 44 -10.06 5.24 -2.20
CA GLU A 44 -8.91 4.37 -2.51
C GLU A 44 -7.83 4.45 -1.45
N LYS A 45 -7.61 5.62 -0.84
CA LYS A 45 -6.74 5.74 0.34
C LYS A 45 -7.24 4.85 1.46
N ILE A 46 -8.55 4.82 1.72
CA ILE A 46 -9.15 3.93 2.73
C ILE A 46 -8.89 2.46 2.37
N LYS A 47 -9.16 2.04 1.13
CA LYS A 47 -8.90 0.66 0.68
C LYS A 47 -7.43 0.27 0.81
N PHE A 48 -6.52 1.16 0.40
CA PHE A 48 -5.08 0.93 0.50
C PHE A 48 -4.63 0.80 1.96
N ARG A 49 -5.10 1.69 2.84
CA ARG A 49 -4.80 1.64 4.28
C ARG A 49 -5.33 0.38 4.96
N TRP A 50 -6.53 -0.08 4.61
CA TRP A 50 -7.06 -1.35 5.12
C TRP A 50 -6.21 -2.54 4.69
N TRP A 51 -5.76 -2.54 3.43
CA TRP A 51 -4.82 -3.54 2.96
C TRP A 51 -3.50 -3.51 3.75
N LEU A 52 -2.95 -2.32 4.04
CA LEU A 52 -1.74 -2.18 4.87
C LEU A 52 -1.91 -2.76 6.28
N VAL A 53 -3.07 -2.57 6.91
CA VAL A 53 -3.37 -3.17 8.23
C VAL A 53 -3.28 -4.69 8.15
N GLY A 54 -3.93 -5.31 7.16
CA GLY A 54 -3.86 -6.77 6.98
C GLY A 54 -2.43 -7.28 6.71
N VAL A 55 -1.63 -6.48 6.00
CA VAL A 55 -0.20 -6.79 5.83
C VAL A 55 0.53 -6.75 7.18
N MET A 56 0.35 -5.71 8.00
CA MET A 56 0.97 -5.61 9.33
C MET A 56 0.62 -6.80 10.22
N GLU A 57 -0.66 -7.19 10.25
CA GLU A 57 -1.15 -8.34 11.01
C GLU A 57 -0.43 -9.63 10.58
N SER A 58 -0.31 -9.87 9.27
CA SER A 58 0.39 -11.05 8.75
C SER A 58 1.87 -11.11 9.15
N TYR A 59 2.57 -9.97 9.19
CA TYR A 59 3.96 -9.91 9.64
C TYR A 59 4.09 -10.13 11.15
N GLN A 60 3.13 -9.62 11.93
CA GLN A 60 3.09 -9.84 13.36
C GLN A 60 2.87 -11.32 13.70
N GLU A 61 1.96 -11.98 12.99
CA GLU A 61 1.72 -13.43 13.13
C GLU A 61 2.96 -14.25 12.73
N ALA A 62 3.61 -13.90 11.62
CA ALA A 62 4.81 -14.59 11.15
C ALA A 62 6.02 -14.40 12.09
N GLY A 63 6.16 -13.22 12.70
CA GLY A 63 7.24 -12.94 13.65
C GLY A 63 7.01 -13.47 15.06
N ALA A 64 5.80 -13.95 15.37
CA ALA A 64 5.46 -14.60 16.64
C ALA A 64 5.67 -16.13 16.62
N MET A 65 5.98 -16.71 15.46
CA MET A 65 6.37 -18.11 15.28
C MET A 65 7.89 -18.28 15.31
#